data_AF-A0A0H4PGF4-F1
#
_entry.id   AF-A0A0H4PGF4-F1
#
_cell.length_a   1.000
_cell.length_b   1.000
_cell.length_c   1.000
_cell.angle_alpha   90.00
_cell.angle_beta   90.00
_cell.angle_gamma   90.00
#
_symmetry.space_group_name_H-M   'P 1'
#
loop_
_entity.id
_entity.type
_entity.pdbx_description
1 polymer ?
#
loop_
_entity_poly.entity_id
_entity_poly.type
_entity_poly.pdbx_seq_one_letter_code
_entity_poly.pdbx_strand_id
1 'polypeptide(L)'
;MQTVKIEPFKIIGLSIRTTNENGQATKDIADLWGKFMAENTLAMIPNKITQDIYSLYTDYEDDHTKPYTTILGCKVSSLDKIPEGMVGRSFDGGSYVKTSTKGDLMQGLIVKHWSKIFEMDLNRTYLADFEIYGQKAQNPSTAEVDIYIGVNQ
;
A
#
# COMPACT_ATOMS: atom_id res chain seq x y z
N MET A 1 -13.95 -8.47 9.12
CA MET A 1 -13.84 -7.77 7.83
C MET A 1 -15.07 -6.92 7.66
N GLN A 2 -14.91 -5.67 7.25
CA GLN A 2 -16.02 -4.75 7.01
C GLN A 2 -15.90 -4.20 5.60
N THR A 3 -16.97 -4.26 4.81
CA THR A 3 -17.02 -3.56 3.53
C THR A 3 -17.20 -2.07 3.79
N VAL A 4 -16.32 -1.27 3.20
CA VAL A 4 -16.29 0.19 3.32
C VAL A 4 -16.20 0.81 1.93
N LYS A 5 -16.70 2.03 1.79
CA LYS A 5 -16.53 2.82 0.59
C LYS A 5 -15.35 3.76 0.75
N ILE A 6 -14.45 3.77 -0.23
CA ILE A 6 -13.32 4.69 -0.31
C ILE A 6 -13.63 5.71 -1.39
N GLU A 7 -13.53 6.98 -1.04
CA GLU A 7 -13.69 8.09 -1.99
C GLU A 7 -12.45 8.22 -2.89
N PRO A 8 -12.58 8.85 -4.07
CA PRO A 8 -11.44 9.12 -4.95
C PRO A 8 -10.29 9.81 -4.22
N PHE A 9 -9.06 9.41 -4.54
CA PHE A 9 -7.87 9.94 -3.89
C PHE A 9 -6.66 9.98 -4.83
N LYS A 10 -5.65 10.75 -4.44
CA LYS A 10 -4.38 10.89 -5.15
C LYS A 10 -3.25 10.51 -4.23
N ILE A 11 -2.21 9.88 -4.77
CA ILE A 11 -1.00 9.50 -4.04
C ILE A 11 0.24 9.97 -4.80
N ILE A 12 1.26 10.40 -4.07
CA ILE A 12 2.62 10.58 -4.61
C ILE A 12 3.56 9.70 -3.78
N GLY A 13 4.51 9.05 -4.43
CA GLY A 13 5.47 8.18 -3.75
C GLY A 13 6.53 7.57 -4.66
N LEU A 14 7.37 6.72 -4.08
CA LEU A 14 8.30 5.88 -4.83
C LEU A 14 7.56 4.64 -5.34
N SER A 15 7.90 4.19 -6.54
CA SER A 15 7.29 2.98 -7.13
C SER A 15 8.31 1.95 -7.54
N ILE A 16 7.91 0.68 -7.47
CA ILE A 16 8.66 -0.45 -8.01
C ILE A 16 7.68 -1.45 -8.66
N ARG A 17 8.12 -2.12 -9.73
CA ARG A 17 7.43 -3.26 -10.30
C ARG A 17 7.99 -4.53 -9.65
N THR A 18 7.14 -5.39 -9.11
CA THR A 18 7.56 -6.62 -8.43
C THR A 18 6.57 -7.77 -8.68
N THR A 19 6.83 -8.94 -8.11
CA THR A 19 5.99 -10.14 -8.21
C THR A 19 6.04 -10.94 -6.91
N ASN A 20 4.98 -11.68 -6.60
CA ASN A 20 4.97 -12.60 -5.45
C ASN A 20 5.74 -13.90 -5.73
N GLU A 21 6.12 -14.17 -6.99
CA GLU A 21 6.91 -15.34 -7.36
C GLU A 21 8.23 -15.39 -6.57
N ASN A 22 8.55 -16.57 -6.02
CA ASN A 22 9.77 -16.82 -5.25
C ASN A 22 10.01 -15.86 -4.07
N GLY A 23 8.96 -15.17 -3.59
CA GLY A 23 9.05 -14.19 -2.51
C GLY A 23 9.73 -12.87 -2.89
N GLN A 24 9.88 -12.57 -4.19
CA GLN A 24 10.56 -11.37 -4.70
C GLN A 24 9.96 -10.07 -4.14
N ALA A 25 8.63 -9.96 -4.08
CA ALA A 25 7.92 -8.82 -3.51
C ALA A 25 8.34 -8.50 -2.08
N THR A 26 8.56 -9.51 -1.24
CA THR A 26 9.00 -9.30 0.15
C THR A 26 10.32 -8.52 0.20
N LYS A 27 11.26 -8.87 -0.69
CA LYS A 27 12.56 -8.21 -0.76
C LYS A 27 12.43 -6.81 -1.38
N ASP A 28 11.79 -6.71 -2.53
CA ASP A 28 11.66 -5.43 -3.25
C ASP A 28 10.92 -4.38 -2.42
N ILE A 29 9.86 -4.77 -1.73
CA ILE A 29 9.07 -3.87 -0.89
C ILE A 29 9.89 -3.47 0.36
N ALA A 30 10.64 -4.38 0.97
CA ALA A 30 11.53 -4.05 2.08
C ALA A 30 12.63 -3.06 1.65
N ASP A 31 13.24 -3.27 0.49
CA ASP A 31 14.25 -2.36 -0.07
C ASP A 31 13.63 -0.99 -0.42
N LEU A 32 12.40 -0.96 -0.96
CA LEU A 32 11.64 0.26 -1.21
C LEU A 32 11.38 1.06 0.08
N TRP A 33 10.98 0.38 1.15
CA TRP A 33 10.82 0.99 2.48
C TRP A 33 12.15 1.54 3.01
N GLY A 34 13.23 0.77 2.90
CA GLY A 34 14.57 1.20 3.30
C GLY A 34 14.98 2.50 2.60
N LYS A 35 14.79 2.56 1.28
CA LYS A 35 15.04 3.76 0.47
C LYS A 35 14.14 4.93 0.89
N PHE A 36 12.83 4.69 1.03
CA PHE A 36 11.85 5.72 1.40
C PHE A 36 12.21 6.42 2.71
N MET A 37 12.63 5.63 3.71
CA MET A 37 13.04 6.13 5.02
C MET A 37 14.41 6.82 4.98
N ALA A 38 15.40 6.22 4.31
CA ALA A 38 16.76 6.76 4.24
C ALA A 38 16.81 8.12 3.52
N GLU A 39 16.03 8.28 2.46
CA GLU A 39 15.96 9.53 1.67
C GLU A 39 15.00 10.56 2.27
N ASN A 40 14.35 10.25 3.41
CA ASN A 40 13.30 11.08 4.02
C ASN A 40 12.23 11.49 2.99
N THR A 41 11.82 10.54 2.15
CA THR A 41 10.94 10.75 0.99
C THR A 41 9.63 11.42 1.39
N LEU A 42 9.06 11.01 2.52
CA LEU A 42 7.82 11.57 3.04
C LEU A 42 7.90 13.11 3.19
N ALA A 43 9.04 13.65 3.62
CA ALA A 43 9.22 15.09 3.78
C ALA A 43 9.20 15.83 2.44
N MET A 44 9.71 15.19 1.37
CA MET A 44 9.81 15.77 0.03
C MET A 44 8.47 15.83 -0.73
N ILE A 45 7.48 15.01 -0.35
CA ILE A 45 6.17 14.98 -1.02
C ILE A 45 5.39 16.28 -0.73
N PRO A 46 4.96 17.06 -1.74
CA PRO A 46 4.18 18.28 -1.54
C PRO A 46 2.69 17.98 -1.30
N ASN A 47 1.94 18.97 -0.83
CA ASN A 47 0.46 18.93 -0.78
C ASN A 47 -0.14 17.73 -0.02
N LYS A 48 0.59 17.21 0.98
CA LYS A 48 0.17 16.07 1.80
C LYS A 48 -1.14 16.39 2.54
N ILE A 49 -2.11 15.49 2.44
CA ILE A 49 -3.36 15.58 3.21
C ILE A 49 -3.15 14.99 4.60
N THR A 50 -2.36 13.91 4.70
CA THR A 50 -2.02 13.24 5.95
C THR A 50 -0.54 12.87 5.97
N GLN A 51 -0.03 12.50 7.15
CA GLN A 51 1.32 11.93 7.30
C GLN A 51 1.30 10.40 7.28
N ASP A 52 0.15 9.78 7.03
CA ASP A 52 0.07 8.32 6.96
C ASP A 52 0.78 7.84 5.70
N ILE A 53 1.54 6.76 5.85
CA ILE A 53 2.25 6.14 4.73
C ILE A 53 1.36 5.05 4.16
N TYR A 54 1.21 5.05 2.85
CA TYR A 54 0.45 4.08 2.08
C TYR A 54 1.43 3.17 1.36
N SER A 55 1.33 1.86 1.58
CA SER A 55 1.90 0.85 0.69
C SER A 55 0.78 0.37 -0.23
N LEU A 56 0.75 0.90 -1.46
CA LEU A 56 -0.33 0.70 -2.42
C LEU A 56 0.12 -0.25 -3.53
N TYR A 57 -0.74 -1.20 -3.88
CA TYR A 57 -0.53 -2.21 -4.90
C TYR A 57 -1.51 -1.98 -6.05
N THR A 58 -1.02 -1.86 -7.27
CA THR A 58 -1.82 -1.51 -8.46
C THR A 58 -1.18 -2.04 -9.74
N ASP A 59 -1.79 -1.75 -10.89
CA ASP A 59 -1.36 -2.21 -12.21
C ASP A 59 -1.11 -3.72 -12.25
N TYR A 60 -1.95 -4.50 -11.56
CA TYR A 60 -1.85 -5.95 -11.59
C TYR A 60 -1.95 -6.44 -13.03
N GLU A 61 -1.03 -7.30 -13.44
CA GLU A 61 -1.07 -7.88 -14.78
C GLU A 61 -2.21 -8.90 -14.92
N ASP A 62 -2.55 -9.57 -13.82
CA ASP A 62 -3.69 -10.46 -13.70
C ASP A 62 -4.06 -10.59 -12.21
N ASP A 63 -3.76 -11.73 -11.59
CA ASP A 63 -4.00 -11.99 -10.18
C ASP A 63 -2.78 -11.67 -9.29
N HIS A 64 -2.85 -12.13 -8.04
CA HIS A 64 -1.79 -11.96 -7.05
C HIS A 64 -0.51 -12.77 -7.34
N THR A 65 -0.49 -13.67 -8.31
CA THR A 65 0.71 -14.43 -8.71
C THR A 65 1.53 -13.70 -9.77
N LYS A 66 0.89 -12.78 -10.52
CA LYS A 66 1.52 -12.02 -11.59
C LYS A 66 2.16 -10.72 -11.10
N PRO A 67 3.03 -10.10 -11.91
CA PRO A 67 3.64 -8.84 -11.55
C PRO A 67 2.61 -7.73 -11.28
N TYR A 68 2.96 -6.85 -10.35
CA TYR A 68 2.19 -5.67 -9.97
C TYR A 68 3.13 -4.52 -9.59
N THR A 69 2.59 -3.31 -9.51
CA THR A 69 3.31 -2.10 -9.11
C THR A 69 3.00 -1.81 -7.65
N THR A 70 4.04 -1.65 -6.84
CA THR A 70 3.93 -1.12 -5.48
C THR A 70 4.32 0.34 -5.48
N ILE A 71 3.51 1.18 -4.83
CA ILE A 71 3.77 2.60 -4.59
C ILE A 71 3.81 2.83 -3.09
N LEU A 72 4.95 3.29 -2.59
CA LEU A 72 5.13 3.71 -1.20
C LEU A 72 5.11 5.22 -1.12
N GLY A 73 4.06 5.78 -0.51
CA GLY A 73 3.79 7.21 -0.58
C GLY A 73 2.76 7.71 0.42
N CYS A 74 2.20 8.88 0.17
CA CYS A 74 1.13 9.42 0.99
C CYS A 74 0.07 10.15 0.15
N LYS A 75 -1.13 10.31 0.73
CA LYS A 75 -2.23 11.00 0.06
C LYS A 75 -1.93 12.49 -0.09
N VAL A 76 -2.21 13.02 -1.27
CA VAL A 76 -2.00 14.43 -1.62
C VAL A 76 -3.27 15.06 -2.19
N SER A 77 -3.43 16.37 -2.03
CA SER A 77 -4.57 17.10 -2.58
C SER A 77 -4.44 17.37 -4.09
N SER A 78 -3.20 17.45 -4.59
CA SER A 78 -2.90 17.72 -6.00
C SER A 78 -1.69 16.93 -6.52
N LEU A 79 -1.69 16.68 -7.84
CA LEU A 79 -0.60 16.09 -8.60
C LEU A 79 0.13 17.12 -9.49
N ASP A 80 -0.12 18.42 -9.32
CA ASP A 80 0.47 19.48 -10.16
C ASP A 80 2.00 19.52 -10.09
N LYS A 81 2.56 19.09 -8.96
CA LYS A 81 4.00 18.98 -8.75
C LYS A 81 4.34 17.63 -8.16
N ILE A 82 4.96 16.78 -8.97
CA ILE A 82 5.51 15.49 -8.56
C ILE A 82 7.03 15.66 -8.45
N PRO A 83 7.65 15.41 -7.28
CA PRO A 83 9.11 15.47 -7.16
C PRO A 83 9.81 14.51 -8.11
N GLU A 84 11.02 14.85 -8.53
CA GLU A 84 11.85 13.99 -9.38
C GLU A 84 12.10 12.63 -8.71
N GLY A 85 12.03 11.55 -9.51
CA GLY A 85 12.16 10.18 -9.00
C GLY A 85 10.92 9.61 -8.31
N MET A 86 9.81 10.36 -8.25
CA MET A 86 8.52 9.89 -7.72
C MET A 86 7.47 9.73 -8.82
N VAL A 87 6.42 8.98 -8.51
CA VAL A 87 5.21 8.88 -9.33
C VAL A 87 4.03 9.51 -8.63
N GLY A 88 3.11 10.06 -9.40
CA GLY A 88 1.80 10.55 -8.94
C GLY A 88 0.68 9.77 -9.60
N ARG A 89 -0.29 9.30 -8.82
CA ARG A 89 -1.42 8.48 -9.31
C ARG A 89 -2.73 8.95 -8.70
N SER A 90 -3.78 8.88 -9.50
CA SER A 90 -5.18 9.11 -9.09
C SER A 90 -5.93 7.79 -9.10
N PHE A 91 -6.82 7.60 -8.14
CA PHE A 91 -7.69 6.44 -8.01
C PHE A 91 -9.12 6.92 -7.78
N ASP A 92 -10.08 6.28 -8.44
CA ASP A 92 -11.50 6.62 -8.34
C ASP A 92 -12.16 6.13 -7.03
N GLY A 93 -11.40 5.44 -6.17
CA GLY A 93 -11.94 4.82 -4.97
C GLY A 93 -12.78 3.58 -5.30
N GLY A 94 -13.85 3.33 -4.55
CA GLY A 94 -14.75 2.20 -4.77
C GLY A 94 -15.11 1.42 -3.50
N SER A 95 -15.55 0.17 -3.68
CA SER A 95 -15.84 -0.76 -2.60
C SER A 95 -14.59 -1.51 -2.16
N TYR A 96 -14.33 -1.53 -0.86
CA TYR A 96 -13.17 -2.20 -0.28
C TYR A 96 -13.59 -3.07 0.91
N VAL A 97 -12.94 -4.21 1.07
CA VAL A 97 -12.95 -4.94 2.34
C VAL A 97 -11.82 -4.40 3.21
N LYS A 98 -12.17 -3.87 4.38
CA LYS A 98 -11.21 -3.48 5.41
C LYS A 98 -10.94 -4.64 6.36
N THR A 99 -9.66 -4.88 6.60
CA THR A 99 -9.15 -5.75 7.65
C THR A 99 -7.97 -5.08 8.35
N SER A 100 -7.62 -5.51 9.56
CA SER A 100 -6.53 -4.92 10.32
C SER A 100 -5.70 -6.02 10.95
N THR A 101 -4.41 -5.76 11.12
CA THR A 101 -3.48 -6.67 11.80
C THR A 101 -2.70 -5.93 12.86
N LYS A 102 -2.36 -6.61 13.95
CA LYS A 102 -1.62 -6.03 15.08
C LYS A 102 -0.50 -6.95 15.55
N GLY A 103 0.69 -6.40 15.74
CA GLY A 103 1.85 -7.14 16.25
C GLY A 103 3.18 -6.51 15.85
N ASP A 104 4.22 -7.33 15.83
CA ASP A 104 5.57 -6.91 15.49
C ASP A 104 5.79 -6.93 13.97
N LEU A 105 6.02 -5.76 13.36
CA LEU A 105 6.29 -5.62 11.92
C LEU A 105 7.53 -6.43 11.49
N MET A 106 8.51 -6.57 12.37
CA MET A 106 9.76 -7.30 12.08
C MET A 106 9.57 -8.82 12.04
N GLN A 107 8.42 -9.33 12.52
CA GLN A 107 8.10 -10.77 12.56
C GLN A 107 7.20 -11.21 11.39
N GLY A 108 7.24 -10.48 10.28
CA GLY A 108 6.50 -10.80 9.07
C GLY A 108 4.99 -10.64 9.20
N LEU A 109 4.53 -9.75 10.10
CA LEU A 109 3.11 -9.52 10.40
C LEU A 109 2.29 -9.27 9.13
N ILE A 110 2.79 -8.40 8.25
CA ILE A 110 2.11 -7.95 7.03
C ILE A 110 2.05 -9.09 6.00
N VAL A 111 3.20 -9.75 5.75
CA VAL A 111 3.28 -10.90 4.84
C VAL A 111 2.32 -12.02 5.26
N LYS A 112 2.32 -12.37 6.55
CA LYS A 112 1.41 -13.39 7.10
C LYS A 112 -0.06 -13.01 6.93
N HIS A 113 -0.40 -11.73 7.05
CA HIS A 113 -1.77 -11.27 6.90
C HIS A 113 -2.21 -11.29 5.43
N TRP A 114 -1.34 -10.91 4.50
CA TRP A 114 -1.58 -11.06 3.07
C TRP A 114 -1.75 -12.53 2.66
N SER A 115 -0.95 -13.46 3.18
CA SER A 115 -1.14 -14.89 2.93
C SER A 115 -2.57 -15.34 3.29
N LYS A 116 -3.08 -14.88 4.45
CA LYS A 116 -4.48 -15.16 4.84
C LYS A 116 -5.50 -14.53 3.89
N ILE A 117 -5.24 -13.32 3.39
CA ILE A 117 -6.11 -12.65 2.42
C ILE A 117 -6.15 -13.42 1.10
N PHE A 118 -5.01 -13.94 0.63
CA PHE A 118 -4.95 -14.71 -0.62
C PHE A 118 -5.67 -16.06 -0.53
N GLU A 119 -5.80 -16.62 0.67
CA GLU A 119 -6.60 -17.83 0.93
C GLU A 119 -8.11 -17.55 0.98
N MET A 120 -8.53 -16.28 1.05
CA MET A 120 -9.95 -15.91 1.09
C MET A 120 -10.54 -15.83 -0.32
N ASP A 121 -11.78 -16.31 -0.44
CA ASP A 121 -12.59 -16.15 -1.64
C ASP A 121 -13.20 -14.74 -1.71
N LEU A 122 -12.38 -13.76 -2.12
CA LEU A 122 -12.78 -12.37 -2.33
C LEU A 122 -12.90 -12.08 -3.82
N ASN A 123 -14.03 -11.50 -4.24
CA ASN A 123 -14.23 -11.00 -5.60
C ASN A 123 -13.44 -9.69 -5.83
N ARG A 124 -12.12 -9.80 -5.98
CA ARG A 124 -11.20 -8.65 -6.04
C ARG A 124 -11.28 -7.90 -7.38
N THR A 125 -11.09 -6.58 -7.33
CA THR A 125 -11.01 -5.74 -8.55
C THR A 125 -9.64 -5.77 -9.20
N TYR A 126 -8.59 -6.02 -8.41
CA TYR A 126 -7.18 -5.87 -8.82
C TYR A 126 -6.87 -4.49 -9.43
N LEU A 127 -7.61 -3.45 -9.05
CA LEU A 127 -7.33 -2.07 -9.45
C LEU A 127 -6.36 -1.39 -8.49
N ALA A 128 -6.69 -1.44 -7.20
CA ALA A 128 -5.85 -0.94 -6.14
C ALA A 128 -6.16 -1.66 -4.83
N ASP A 129 -5.12 -2.07 -4.13
CA ASP A 129 -5.17 -2.49 -2.73
C ASP A 129 -4.13 -1.70 -1.95
N PHE A 130 -4.30 -1.50 -0.65
CA PHE A 130 -3.31 -0.74 0.11
C PHE A 130 -3.31 -1.03 1.61
N GLU A 131 -2.14 -0.85 2.19
CA GLU A 131 -1.91 -0.79 3.63
C GLU A 131 -1.77 0.67 4.06
N ILE A 132 -2.27 1.00 5.26
CA ILE A 132 -2.09 2.33 5.86
C ILE A 132 -1.30 2.20 7.16
N TYR A 133 -0.12 2.83 7.16
CA TYR A 133 0.77 2.99 8.29
C TYR A 133 0.60 4.38 8.88
N GLY A 134 -0.41 4.52 9.75
CA GLY A 134 -0.69 5.75 10.47
C GLY A 134 -0.09 5.79 11.88
N GLN A 135 -0.66 6.61 12.75
CA GLN A 135 -0.17 6.81 14.12
C GLN A 135 0.00 5.50 14.92
N LYS A 136 -0.90 4.53 14.75
CA LYS A 136 -0.85 3.24 15.46
C LYS A 136 0.24 2.29 14.95
N ALA A 137 0.87 2.60 13.82
CA ALA A 137 1.97 1.80 13.26
C ALA A 137 3.36 2.33 13.64
N GLN A 138 3.44 3.45 14.38
CA GLN A 138 4.73 4.09 14.72
C GLN A 138 5.61 3.28 15.66
N ASN A 139 5.04 2.42 16.51
CA ASN A 139 5.81 1.47 17.31
C ASN A 139 5.84 0.12 16.58
N PRO A 140 6.97 -0.28 15.97
CA PRO A 140 7.05 -1.50 15.17
C PRO A 140 6.70 -2.77 15.95
N SER A 141 6.97 -2.81 17.26
CA SER A 141 6.75 -3.99 18.12
C SER A 141 5.28 -4.26 18.44
N THR A 142 4.41 -3.25 18.31
CA THR A 142 2.98 -3.33 18.61
C THR A 142 2.14 -2.62 17.56
N ALA A 143 2.63 -2.56 16.32
CA ALA A 143 2.03 -1.81 15.24
C ALA A 143 0.63 -2.36 14.92
N GLU A 144 -0.31 -1.47 14.63
CA GLU A 144 -1.60 -1.81 14.05
C GLU A 144 -1.67 -1.21 12.66
N VAL A 145 -1.89 -2.06 11.65
CA VAL A 145 -1.91 -1.67 10.24
C VAL A 145 -3.26 -2.07 9.65
N ASP A 146 -3.91 -1.10 9.01
CA ASP A 146 -5.14 -1.33 8.27
C ASP A 146 -4.82 -1.72 6.83
N ILE A 147 -5.52 -2.72 6.31
CA ILE A 147 -5.37 -3.22 4.95
C ILE A 147 -6.73 -3.16 4.26
N TYR A 148 -6.72 -2.62 3.05
CA TYR A 148 -7.89 -2.38 2.23
C TYR A 148 -7.73 -3.13 0.91
N ILE A 149 -8.69 -4.03 0.64
CA ILE A 149 -8.70 -4.86 -0.55
C ILE A 149 -9.85 -4.42 -1.44
N GLY A 150 -9.56 -3.99 -2.66
CA GLY A 150 -10.58 -3.56 -3.63
C GLY A 150 -11.42 -4.75 -4.07
N VAL A 151 -12.74 -4.65 -3.96
CA VAL A 151 -13.69 -5.71 -4.33
C VAL A 151 -14.78 -5.22 -5.27
N ASN A 152 -15.21 -6.08 -6.19
CA ASN A 152 -16.40 -5.87 -7.01
C ASN A 152 -17.64 -5.94 -6.11
N GLN A 153 -18.67 -5.15 -6.45
CA GLN A 153 -19.97 -5.22 -5.79
C GLN A 153 -20.79 -6.42 -6.27
#